data_AF-A0A7W5QL65-F1
#
_entry.id   AF-A0A7W5QL65-F1
#
_cell.length_a   1.000
_cell.length_b   1.000
_cell.length_c   1.000
_cell.angle_alpha   90.00
_cell.angle_beta   90.00
_cell.angle_gamma   90.00
#
_symmetry.space_group_name_H-M   'P 1'
#
loop_
_entity.id
_entity.type
_entity.pdbx_description
1 polymer ?
#
loop_
_entity_poly.entity_id
_entity_poly.type
_entity_poly.pdbx_seq_one_letter_code
_entity_poly.pdbx_strand_id
1 'polypeptide(L)'
;MLVGPAAATLNVGGWRLCDGAADPRVGAEAPDAALVAITPGAPSPTRVRALADVPCLPVLALAPDDWIERHDWRALGYDAAVPAEALPEALADALADWHRDATLATLDRLEASFGAAEVAALVERFSVMLTAARDEHDLAALADMAHRVAGIAGTLGFAALGRLWLRFSEGETGLADSARRAAAHAIETIARRG
;
A
#
# COMPACT_ATOMS: atom_id res chain seq x y z
N MET A 1 -10.64 -11.17 -2.77
CA MET A 1 -11.84 -11.86 -2.23
C MET A 1 -11.91 -13.21 -2.91
N LEU A 2 -11.36 -14.24 -2.29
CA LEU A 2 -11.60 -15.62 -2.75
C LEU A 2 -13.00 -15.99 -2.25
N VAL A 3 -13.97 -16.09 -3.16
CA VAL A 3 -15.33 -16.48 -2.83
C VAL A 3 -15.39 -18.01 -2.79
N GLY A 4 -15.43 -18.57 -1.59
CA GLY A 4 -15.67 -19.99 -1.33
C GLY A 4 -16.32 -20.17 0.05
N PRO A 5 -17.28 -21.09 0.22
CA PRO A 5 -18.00 -21.25 1.48
C PRO A 5 -17.08 -21.87 2.53
N ALA A 6 -17.11 -21.29 3.74
CA ALA A 6 -16.25 -21.52 4.91
C ALA A 6 -14.97 -20.68 4.93
N ALA A 7 -14.90 -19.82 5.95
CA ALA A 7 -13.76 -18.97 6.29
C ALA A 7 -12.52 -19.82 6.61
N ALA A 8 -11.85 -20.31 5.58
CA ALA A 8 -10.52 -20.86 5.70
C ALA A 8 -9.56 -19.68 5.91
N THR A 9 -8.99 -19.58 7.11
CA THR A 9 -7.88 -18.67 7.35
C THR A 9 -6.68 -19.16 6.54
N LEU A 10 -6.56 -18.68 5.31
CA LEU A 10 -5.36 -18.92 4.52
C LEU A 10 -4.27 -17.98 5.04
N ASN A 11 -3.19 -18.57 5.57
CA ASN A 11 -2.00 -17.84 5.97
C ASN A 11 -1.07 -17.72 4.76
N VAL A 12 -0.95 -16.52 4.20
CA VAL A 12 -0.04 -16.22 3.09
C VAL A 12 1.07 -15.33 3.65
N GLY A 13 2.25 -15.88 3.91
CA GLY A 13 3.40 -15.11 4.37
C GLY A 13 3.18 -14.33 5.67
N GLY A 14 2.39 -14.87 6.62
CA GLY A 14 2.06 -14.20 7.89
C GLY A 14 0.75 -13.41 7.87
N TRP A 15 0.12 -13.25 6.70
CA TRP A 15 -1.13 -12.51 6.56
C TRP A 15 -2.35 -13.35 6.90
N ARG A 16 -3.28 -12.75 7.65
CA ARG A 16 -4.61 -13.31 7.92
C ARG A 16 -5.61 -12.81 6.89
N LEU A 17 -6.15 -13.71 6.08
CA LEU A 17 -7.25 -13.38 5.16
C LEU A 17 -8.59 -13.38 5.91
N CYS A 18 -9.33 -12.28 5.79
CA CYS A 18 -10.70 -12.13 6.31
C CYS A 18 -11.68 -12.03 5.14
N ASP A 19 -12.82 -12.71 5.20
CA ASP A 19 -13.87 -12.60 4.19
C ASP A 19 -14.62 -11.25 4.32
N GLY A 20 -14.74 -10.54 3.20
CA GLY A 20 -15.09 -9.12 3.11
C GLY A 20 -16.56 -8.86 2.76
N ALA A 21 -17.49 -9.61 3.34
CA ALA A 21 -18.91 -9.21 3.32
C ALA A 21 -19.17 -8.00 4.24
N ALA A 22 -18.27 -7.72 5.18
CA ALA A 22 -18.32 -6.55 6.06
C ALA A 22 -17.57 -5.35 5.45
N ASP A 23 -18.09 -4.15 5.69
CA ASP A 23 -17.42 -2.88 5.42
C ASP A 23 -16.03 -2.89 6.08
N PRO A 24 -14.92 -2.62 5.36
CA PRO A 24 -13.57 -2.58 5.95
C PRO A 24 -13.43 -1.53 7.06
N ARG A 25 -14.40 -0.61 7.21
CA ARG A 25 -14.51 0.35 8.30
C ARG A 25 -15.15 -0.25 9.57
N VAL A 26 -15.70 -1.46 9.49
CA VAL A 26 -16.50 -2.09 10.55
C VAL A 26 -15.77 -3.34 11.07
N GLY A 27 -14.93 -3.13 12.08
CA GLY A 27 -14.18 -4.17 12.78
C GLY A 27 -13.28 -3.59 13.88
N ALA A 28 -12.85 -4.42 14.85
CA ALA A 28 -11.97 -3.99 15.93
C ALA A 28 -10.51 -3.77 15.48
N GLU A 29 -10.12 -4.33 14.33
CA GLU A 29 -8.79 -4.17 13.71
C GLU A 29 -8.97 -3.77 12.24
N ALA A 30 -8.47 -2.60 11.85
CA ALA A 30 -8.47 -2.19 10.45
C ALA A 30 -7.46 -3.04 9.64
N PRO A 31 -7.83 -3.54 8.45
CA PRO A 31 -6.93 -4.34 7.62
C PRO A 31 -5.71 -3.54 7.17
N ASP A 32 -4.57 -4.21 6.99
CA ASP A 32 -3.36 -3.58 6.42
C ASP A 32 -3.41 -3.49 4.89
N ALA A 33 -4.20 -4.34 4.23
CA ALA A 33 -4.41 -4.34 2.78
C ALA A 33 -5.76 -4.97 2.38
N ALA A 34 -6.28 -4.60 1.22
CA ALA A 34 -7.47 -5.19 0.61
C ALA A 34 -7.11 -5.95 -0.67
N LEU A 35 -7.48 -7.23 -0.74
CA LEU A 35 -7.32 -8.06 -1.94
C LEU A 35 -8.65 -8.20 -2.68
N VAL A 36 -8.69 -7.80 -3.95
CA VAL A 36 -9.87 -7.86 -4.81
C VAL A 36 -9.63 -8.88 -5.91
N ALA A 37 -10.41 -9.96 -5.94
CA ALA A 37 -10.26 -10.97 -6.99
C ALA A 37 -11.07 -10.53 -8.22
N ILE A 38 -10.43 -10.54 -9.38
CA ILE A 38 -11.03 -10.29 -10.68
C ILE A 38 -11.41 -11.65 -11.26
N THR A 39 -12.72 -11.91 -11.31
CA THR A 39 -13.26 -13.12 -11.93
C THR A 39 -14.18 -12.73 -13.08
N PRO A 40 -14.41 -13.60 -14.07
CA PRO A 40 -15.52 -13.40 -15.00
C PRO A 40 -16.81 -13.14 -14.21
N GLY A 41 -17.37 -11.92 -14.31
CA GLY A 41 -18.55 -11.49 -13.55
C GLY A 41 -18.32 -10.76 -12.21
N ALA A 42 -17.08 -10.50 -11.77
CA ALA A 42 -16.80 -9.68 -10.58
C ALA A 42 -15.41 -8.97 -10.64
N PRO A 43 -15.19 -7.86 -9.93
CA PRO A 43 -16.13 -6.91 -9.30
C PRO A 43 -16.40 -5.68 -10.17
N SER A 44 -17.52 -5.00 -9.91
CA SER A 44 -17.82 -3.68 -10.46
C SER A 44 -16.73 -2.66 -10.05
N PRO A 45 -16.27 -1.76 -10.94
CA PRO A 45 -15.41 -0.62 -10.61
C PRO A 45 -15.89 0.19 -9.39
N THR A 46 -17.19 0.16 -9.08
CA THR A 46 -17.78 0.78 -7.89
C THR A 46 -17.17 0.25 -6.58
N ARG A 47 -16.86 -1.05 -6.49
CA ARG A 47 -16.31 -1.63 -5.25
C ARG A 47 -14.85 -1.23 -5.04
N VAL A 48 -14.07 -1.16 -6.12
CA VAL A 48 -12.68 -0.70 -6.08
C VAL A 48 -12.62 0.74 -5.60
N ARG A 49 -13.49 1.61 -6.14
CA ARG A 49 -13.61 3.00 -5.69
C ARG A 49 -13.96 3.09 -4.20
N ALA A 50 -14.94 2.33 -3.73
CA ALA A 50 -15.31 2.33 -2.32
C ALA A 50 -14.16 1.89 -1.38
N LEU A 51 -13.31 0.96 -1.83
CA LEU A 51 -12.10 0.58 -1.09
C LEU A 51 -11.00 1.65 -1.19
N ALA A 52 -10.81 2.24 -2.37
CA ALA A 52 -9.85 3.32 -2.61
C ALA A 52 -10.20 4.61 -1.84
N ASP A 53 -11.48 4.80 -1.49
CA ASP A 53 -11.97 5.86 -0.61
C ASP A 53 -11.56 5.67 0.86
N VAL A 54 -10.93 4.53 1.21
CA VAL A 54 -10.29 4.33 2.52
C VAL A 54 -8.82 4.81 2.40
N PRO A 55 -8.46 5.99 2.95
CA PRO A 55 -7.25 6.71 2.53
C PRO A 55 -5.92 5.98 2.75
N CYS A 56 -5.85 4.99 3.64
CA CYS A 56 -4.62 4.27 4.01
C CYS A 56 -4.63 2.77 3.66
N LEU A 57 -5.68 2.30 2.97
CA LEU A 57 -5.87 0.88 2.66
C LEU A 57 -5.39 0.58 1.24
N PRO A 58 -4.22 -0.06 1.06
CA PRO A 58 -3.77 -0.45 -0.28
C PRO A 58 -4.71 -1.50 -0.88
N VAL A 59 -5.02 -1.35 -2.17
CA VAL A 59 -5.95 -2.22 -2.89
C VAL A 59 -5.19 -3.02 -3.96
N LEU A 60 -5.12 -4.34 -3.79
CA LEU A 60 -4.44 -5.25 -4.71
C LEU A 60 -5.47 -5.97 -5.59
N ALA A 61 -5.25 -5.99 -6.90
CA ALA A 61 -6.00 -6.84 -7.82
C ALA A 61 -5.36 -8.23 -7.86
N LEU A 62 -6.15 -9.28 -7.66
CA LEU A 62 -5.78 -10.66 -7.99
C LEU A 62 -6.48 -11.02 -9.30
N ALA A 63 -5.74 -11.14 -10.39
CA ALA A 63 -6.31 -11.24 -11.74
C ALA A 63 -5.52 -12.20 -12.63
N PRO A 64 -6.15 -12.77 -13.67
CA PRO A 64 -5.41 -13.46 -14.72
C PRO A 64 -4.38 -12.54 -15.41
N ASP A 65 -3.25 -13.10 -15.83
CA ASP A 65 -2.18 -12.36 -16.54
C ASP A 65 -2.70 -11.52 -17.71
N ASP A 66 -3.56 -12.13 -18.54
CA ASP A 66 -4.12 -11.48 -19.72
C ASP A 66 -5.03 -10.29 -19.38
N TRP A 67 -5.61 -10.25 -18.19
CA TRP A 67 -6.36 -9.10 -17.69
C TRP A 67 -5.40 -7.98 -17.27
N ILE A 68 -4.31 -8.32 -16.56
CA ILE A 68 -3.29 -7.38 -16.08
C ILE A 68 -2.63 -6.67 -17.27
N GLU A 69 -2.34 -7.40 -18.35
CA GLU A 69 -1.74 -6.86 -19.57
C GLU A 69 -2.70 -5.95 -20.35
N ARG A 70 -3.99 -6.29 -20.38
CA ARG A 70 -5.00 -5.58 -21.21
C ARG A 70 -5.61 -4.35 -20.55
N HIS A 71 -5.53 -4.23 -19.22
CA HIS A 71 -6.19 -3.16 -18.48
C HIS A 71 -5.18 -2.25 -17.79
N ASP A 72 -5.44 -0.95 -17.85
CA ASP A 72 -4.80 0.01 -16.96
C ASP A 72 -5.42 -0.08 -15.56
N TRP A 73 -5.04 -1.14 -14.83
CA TRP A 73 -5.53 -1.39 -13.47
C TRP A 73 -5.18 -0.26 -12.50
N ARG A 74 -4.16 0.55 -12.79
CA ARG A 74 -3.79 1.71 -11.96
C ARG A 74 -4.83 2.80 -12.10
N ALA A 75 -5.25 3.11 -13.33
CA ALA A 75 -6.38 4.01 -13.58
C ALA A 75 -7.70 3.52 -12.98
N LEU A 76 -7.82 2.21 -12.69
CA LEU A 76 -8.96 1.63 -11.98
C LEU A 76 -8.87 1.79 -10.45
N GLY A 77 -7.75 2.29 -9.92
CA GLY A 77 -7.55 2.55 -8.49
C GLY A 77 -6.85 1.42 -7.73
N TYR A 78 -6.25 0.44 -8.42
CA TYR A 78 -5.44 -0.58 -7.77
C TYR A 78 -4.00 -0.11 -7.56
N ASP A 79 -3.42 -0.47 -6.42
CA ASP A 79 -2.05 -0.13 -6.03
C ASP A 79 -1.04 -1.20 -6.48
N ALA A 80 -1.50 -2.44 -6.64
CA ALA A 80 -0.74 -3.51 -7.29
C ALA A 80 -1.69 -4.49 -7.99
N ALA A 81 -1.15 -5.25 -8.95
CA ALA A 81 -1.82 -6.38 -9.57
C ALA A 81 -0.97 -7.64 -9.38
N VAL A 82 -1.62 -8.74 -9.02
CA VAL A 82 -1.04 -10.03 -8.69
C VAL A 82 -1.61 -11.07 -9.65
N PRO A 83 -0.77 -11.77 -10.42
CA PRO A 83 -1.21 -12.88 -11.26
C PRO A 83 -1.84 -14.00 -10.45
N ALA A 84 -3.05 -14.43 -10.84
CA ALA A 84 -3.74 -15.54 -10.18
C ALA A 84 -3.00 -16.88 -10.40
N GLU A 85 -2.32 -17.01 -11.53
CA GLU A 85 -1.56 -18.17 -11.97
C GLU A 85 -0.24 -18.33 -11.21
N ALA A 86 0.28 -17.25 -10.60
CA ALA A 86 1.54 -17.22 -9.84
C ALA A 86 1.32 -17.22 -8.32
N LEU A 87 0.15 -17.65 -7.86
CA LEU A 87 -0.11 -17.86 -6.44
C LEU A 87 0.55 -19.15 -5.93
N PRO A 88 1.00 -19.19 -4.66
CA PRO A 88 0.88 -18.14 -3.64
C PRO A 88 2.02 -17.09 -3.61
N GLU A 89 3.13 -17.33 -4.30
CA GLU A 89 4.37 -16.56 -4.16
C GLU A 89 4.20 -15.09 -4.56
N ALA A 90 3.56 -14.82 -5.70
CA ALA A 90 3.37 -13.44 -6.18
C ALA A 90 2.51 -12.58 -5.24
N LEU A 91 1.58 -13.21 -4.51
CA LEU A 91 0.78 -12.50 -3.51
C LEU A 91 1.60 -12.19 -2.26
N ALA A 92 2.43 -13.12 -1.80
CA ALA A 92 3.31 -12.88 -0.67
C ALA A 92 4.28 -11.72 -0.95
N ASP A 93 4.87 -11.70 -2.15
CA ASP A 93 5.76 -10.62 -2.58
C ASP A 93 5.05 -9.26 -2.65
N ALA A 94 3.85 -9.22 -3.25
CA ALA A 94 3.08 -7.99 -3.35
C ALA A 94 2.62 -7.46 -1.97
N LEU A 95 2.34 -8.35 -1.01
CA LEU A 95 1.94 -7.98 0.34
C LEU A 95 3.13 -7.59 1.23
N ALA A 96 4.31 -8.16 1.02
CA ALA A 96 5.51 -7.86 1.80
C ALA A 96 5.83 -6.35 1.81
N ASP A 97 5.55 -5.68 0.69
CA ASP A 97 5.77 -4.25 0.52
C ASP A 97 4.89 -3.34 1.37
N TRP A 98 3.78 -3.88 1.91
CA TRP A 98 2.78 -3.17 2.73
C TRP A 98 2.76 -3.67 4.19
N HIS A 99 3.71 -4.52 4.57
CA HIS A 99 3.72 -5.14 5.90
C HIS A 99 4.23 -4.17 6.97
N ARG A 100 3.31 -3.64 7.79
CA ARG A 100 3.62 -2.65 8.85
C ARG A 100 4.70 -3.12 9.82
N ASP A 101 4.58 -4.35 10.35
CA ASP A 101 5.54 -4.86 11.34
C ASP A 101 6.96 -5.01 10.78
N ALA A 102 7.10 -5.39 9.50
CA ALA A 102 8.40 -5.49 8.86
C ALA A 102 9.08 -4.11 8.72
N THR A 103 8.29 -3.07 8.44
CA THR A 103 8.76 -1.68 8.44
C THR A 103 9.14 -1.23 9.85
N LEU A 104 8.30 -1.49 10.86
CA LEU A 104 8.61 -1.14 12.25
C LEU A 104 9.90 -1.82 12.75
N ALA A 105 10.07 -3.11 12.48
CA ALA A 105 11.31 -3.82 12.78
C ALA A 105 12.54 -3.26 12.04
N THR A 106 12.34 -2.63 10.88
CA THR A 106 13.41 -1.92 10.16
C THR A 106 13.77 -0.61 10.86
N LEU A 107 12.79 0.16 11.33
CA LEU A 107 13.04 1.36 12.13
C LEU A 107 13.80 1.03 13.42
N ASP A 108 13.43 -0.03 14.13
CA ASP A 108 14.12 -0.46 15.35
C ASP A 108 15.59 -0.82 15.09
N ARG A 109 15.89 -1.46 13.94
CA ARG A 109 17.27 -1.74 13.52
C ARG A 109 18.05 -0.47 13.19
N LEU A 110 17.40 0.51 12.57
CA LEU A 110 18.02 1.81 12.31
C LEU A 110 18.35 2.53 13.63
N GLU A 111 17.46 2.47 14.61
CA GLU A 111 17.71 3.06 15.94
C GLU A 111 18.88 2.42 16.66
N ALA A 112 18.95 1.09 16.63
CA ALA A 112 20.07 0.35 17.20
C ALA A 112 21.41 0.73 16.54
N SER A 113 21.39 1.11 15.26
CA SER A 113 22.60 1.41 14.47
C SER A 113 23.01 2.88 14.52
N PHE A 114 22.04 3.79 14.51
CA PHE A 114 22.26 5.24 14.35
C PHE A 114 21.86 6.06 15.58
N GLY A 115 21.20 5.45 16.57
CA GLY A 115 20.70 6.10 17.77
C GLY A 115 19.23 6.52 17.65
N ALA A 116 18.46 6.26 18.71
CA ALA A 116 17.02 6.51 18.76
C ALA A 116 16.65 7.98 18.50
N ALA A 117 17.41 8.94 19.05
CA ALA A 117 17.12 10.37 18.88
C ALA A 117 17.22 10.82 17.41
N GLU A 118 18.22 10.33 16.67
CA GLU A 118 18.44 10.70 15.27
C GLU A 118 17.37 10.13 14.35
N VAL A 119 17.01 8.86 14.57
CA VAL A 119 15.95 8.20 13.81
C VAL A 119 14.58 8.80 14.15
N ALA A 120 14.30 9.10 15.42
CA ALA A 120 13.06 9.76 15.82
C ALA A 120 12.90 11.12 15.12
N ALA A 121 13.95 11.94 15.10
CA ALA A 121 13.93 13.24 14.41
C ALA A 121 13.77 13.08 12.88
N LEU A 122 14.35 12.04 12.28
CA LEU A 122 14.16 11.72 10.86
C LEU A 122 12.71 11.31 10.56
N VAL A 123 12.15 10.41 11.38
CA VAL A 123 10.77 9.92 11.24
C VAL A 123 9.75 11.04 11.44
N GLU A 124 9.98 11.95 12.40
CA GLU A 124 9.13 13.11 12.62
C GLU A 124 9.11 14.03 11.39
N ARG A 125 10.30 14.43 10.89
CA ARG A 125 10.39 15.25 9.67
C ARG A 125 9.76 14.57 8.46
N PHE A 126 9.93 13.25 8.35
CA PHE A 126 9.34 12.48 7.27
C PHE A 126 7.81 12.44 7.38
N SER A 127 7.26 12.27 8.58
CA SER A 127 5.80 12.28 8.83
C SER A 127 5.16 13.61 8.42
N VAL A 128 5.82 14.73 8.74
CA VAL A 128 5.38 16.07 8.31
C VAL A 128 5.38 16.16 6.78
N MET A 129 6.44 15.67 6.13
CA MET A 129 6.55 15.66 4.67
C MET A 129 5.47 14.78 4.02
N LEU A 130 5.20 13.60 4.56
CA LEU A 130 4.16 12.71 4.07
C LEU A 130 2.76 13.30 4.24
N THR A 131 2.53 14.04 5.32
CA THR A 131 1.26 14.74 5.54
C THR A 131 1.06 15.82 4.48
N ALA A 132 2.07 16.67 4.25
CA ALA A 132 2.04 17.66 3.19
C ALA A 132 1.84 17.01 1.81
N ALA A 133 2.52 15.91 1.54
CA ALA A 133 2.42 15.15 0.30
C ALA A 133 1.04 14.53 0.07
N ARG A 134 0.42 13.98 1.11
CA ARG A 134 -0.92 13.41 1.07
C ARG A 134 -1.96 14.47 0.74
N ASP A 135 -1.82 15.65 1.33
CA ASP A 135 -2.80 16.73 1.25
C ASP A 135 -2.55 17.68 0.05
N GLU A 136 -1.44 17.52 -0.67
CA GLU A 136 -1.11 18.29 -1.87
C GLU A 136 -1.88 17.80 -3.10
N HIS A 137 -2.52 18.75 -3.79
CA HIS A 137 -3.37 18.52 -4.96
C HIS A 137 -2.76 19.06 -6.25
N ASP A 138 -1.82 19.99 -6.20
CA ASP A 138 -1.04 20.42 -7.36
C ASP A 138 0.01 19.36 -7.73
N LEU A 139 -0.16 18.75 -8.91
CA LEU A 139 0.75 17.71 -9.40
C LEU A 139 2.18 18.21 -9.61
N ALA A 140 2.38 19.50 -9.92
CA ALA A 140 3.72 20.06 -10.08
C ALA A 140 4.43 20.15 -8.73
N ALA A 141 3.76 20.72 -7.72
CA ALA A 141 4.28 20.77 -6.36
C ALA A 141 4.50 19.36 -5.77
N LEU A 142 3.59 18.43 -6.06
CA LEU A 142 3.72 17.03 -5.64
C LEU A 142 4.97 16.37 -6.27
N ALA A 143 5.23 16.64 -7.56
CA ALA A 143 6.38 16.11 -8.28
C ALA A 143 7.71 16.62 -7.71
N ASP A 144 7.76 17.89 -7.28
CA ASP A 144 8.96 18.46 -6.65
C ASP A 144 9.36 17.74 -5.35
N MET A 145 8.39 17.18 -4.63
CA MET A 145 8.65 16.41 -3.41
C MET A 145 8.97 14.93 -3.68
N ALA A 146 8.63 14.44 -4.86
CA ALA A 146 8.51 13.00 -5.11
C ALA A 146 9.82 12.24 -4.97
N HIS A 147 10.89 12.77 -5.55
CA HIS A 147 12.22 12.18 -5.45
C HIS A 147 12.72 12.14 -3.99
N ARG A 148 12.42 13.19 -3.22
CA ARG A 148 12.80 13.28 -1.80
C ARG A 148 12.02 12.27 -0.95
N VAL A 149 10.71 12.14 -1.17
CA VAL A 149 9.88 11.13 -0.50
C VAL A 149 10.40 9.74 -0.82
N ALA A 150 10.70 9.44 -2.09
CA ALA A 150 11.21 8.14 -2.50
C ALA A 150 12.54 7.77 -1.80
N GLY A 151 13.49 8.70 -1.72
CA GLY A 151 14.79 8.47 -1.07
C GLY A 151 14.67 8.20 0.43
N ILE A 152 13.87 8.99 1.14
CA ILE A 152 13.67 8.80 2.60
C ILE A 152 12.88 7.51 2.86
N ALA A 153 11.84 7.24 2.06
CA ALA A 153 11.05 6.01 2.15
C ALA A 153 11.93 4.75 2.02
N GLY A 154 12.84 4.74 1.05
CA GLY A 154 13.78 3.64 0.84
C GLY A 154 14.72 3.43 2.04
N THR A 155 15.19 4.51 2.66
CA THR A 155 16.04 4.46 3.86
C THR A 155 15.29 3.89 5.06
N LEU A 156 14.03 4.29 5.24
CA LEU A 156 13.20 3.89 6.39
C LEU A 156 12.47 2.55 6.21
N GLY A 157 12.64 1.88 5.06
CA GLY A 157 12.06 0.55 4.81
C GLY A 157 10.59 0.57 4.35
N PHE A 158 10.09 1.70 3.83
CA PHE A 158 8.76 1.79 3.23
C PHE A 158 8.83 1.46 1.73
N ALA A 159 8.91 0.17 1.40
CA ALA A 159 9.19 -0.29 0.03
C ALA A 159 8.11 0.13 -1.00
N ALA A 160 6.82 -0.08 -0.71
CA ALA A 160 5.72 0.35 -1.58
C ALA A 160 5.72 1.88 -1.82
N LEU A 161 5.87 2.64 -0.73
CA LEU A 161 5.95 4.10 -0.78
C LEU A 161 7.12 4.55 -1.66
N GLY A 162 8.32 4.02 -1.43
CA GLY A 162 9.52 4.38 -2.18
C GLY A 162 9.36 4.15 -3.68
N ARG A 163 8.82 2.99 -4.09
CA ARG A 163 8.61 2.67 -5.51
C ARG A 163 7.54 3.54 -6.16
N LEU A 164 6.40 3.76 -5.51
CA LEU A 164 5.31 4.57 -6.07
C LEU A 164 5.76 6.03 -6.29
N TRP A 165 6.46 6.59 -5.30
CA TRP A 165 6.97 7.96 -5.38
C TRP A 165 8.13 8.12 -6.36
N LEU A 166 8.98 7.10 -6.51
CA LEU A 166 10.03 7.10 -7.54
C LEU A 166 9.42 7.13 -8.94
N ARG A 167 8.48 6.23 -9.23
CA ARG A 167 7.80 6.18 -10.53
C ARG A 167 7.02 7.46 -10.83
N PHE A 168 6.36 8.02 -9.82
CA PHE A 168 5.70 9.32 -9.95
C PHE A 168 6.71 10.42 -10.28
N SER A 169 7.89 10.43 -9.66
CA SER A 169 8.98 11.38 -9.98
C SER A 169 9.56 11.19 -11.38
N GLU A 170 9.44 9.99 -11.96
CA GLU A 170 9.85 9.66 -13.33
C GLU A 170 8.79 10.04 -14.38
N GLY A 171 7.69 10.68 -13.96
CA GLY A 171 6.67 11.24 -14.85
C GLY A 171 5.40 10.41 -14.95
N GLU A 172 5.25 9.33 -14.17
CA GLU A 172 4.01 8.54 -14.11
C GLU A 172 2.92 9.24 -13.28
N THR A 173 2.39 10.36 -13.77
CA THR A 173 1.46 11.22 -13.03
C THR A 173 0.13 10.54 -12.68
N GLY A 174 -0.26 9.50 -13.43
CA GLY A 174 -1.42 8.65 -13.11
C GLY A 174 -1.31 7.89 -11.77
N LEU A 175 -0.13 7.90 -11.14
CA LEU A 175 0.10 7.28 -9.83
C LEU A 175 -0.23 8.19 -8.63
N ALA A 176 -0.63 9.44 -8.84
CA ALA A 176 -0.79 10.41 -7.75
C ALA A 176 -1.64 9.88 -6.58
N ASP A 177 -2.78 9.24 -6.87
CA ASP A 177 -3.67 8.72 -5.83
C ASP A 177 -3.09 7.51 -5.09
N SER A 178 -2.39 6.61 -5.80
CA SER A 178 -1.65 5.51 -5.17
C SER A 178 -0.50 6.02 -4.31
N ALA A 179 0.23 7.05 -4.76
CA ALA A 179 1.30 7.67 -4.00
C ALA A 179 0.79 8.32 -2.71
N ARG A 180 -0.37 9.01 -2.76
CA ARG A 180 -1.05 9.56 -1.58
C ARG A 180 -1.56 8.48 -0.64
N ARG A 181 -2.18 7.40 -1.15
CA ARG A 181 -2.56 6.25 -0.32
C ARG A 181 -1.37 5.61 0.37
N ALA A 182 -0.25 5.46 -0.34
CA ALA A 182 0.99 4.95 0.25
C ALA A 182 1.53 5.89 1.34
N ALA A 183 1.46 7.20 1.15
CA ALA A 183 1.83 8.18 2.17
C ALA A 183 0.94 8.08 3.41
N ALA A 184 -0.38 7.98 3.22
CA ALA A 184 -1.33 7.77 4.32
C ALA A 184 -1.08 6.44 5.06
N HIS A 185 -0.83 5.35 4.33
CA HIS A 185 -0.45 4.06 4.92
C HIS A 185 0.82 4.19 5.77
N ALA A 186 1.85 4.89 5.28
CA ALA A 186 3.09 5.10 6.01
C ALA A 186 2.90 5.97 7.27
N ILE A 187 2.07 7.01 7.21
CA ILE A 187 1.71 7.83 8.38
C ILE A 187 1.07 6.96 9.47
N GLU A 188 0.10 6.12 9.11
CA GLU A 188 -0.56 5.19 10.04
C GLU A 188 0.42 4.17 10.63
N THR A 189 1.35 3.66 9.81
CA THR A 189 2.41 2.75 10.29
C THR A 189 3.33 3.45 11.30
N ILE A 190 3.72 4.69 11.05
CA ILE A 190 4.55 5.47 11.99
C ILE A 190 3.78 5.75 13.30
N ALA A 191 2.50 6.09 13.20
CA ALA A 191 1.66 6.38 14.36
C ALA A 191 1.52 5.20 15.32
N ARG A 192 1.59 3.95 14.82
CA ARG A 192 1.57 2.72 15.65
C ARG A 192 2.81 2.51 16.51
N ARG A 193 3.88 3.28 16.29
CA ARG A 193 5.14 3.17 17.04
C ARG A 193 5.14 3.94 18.36
N GLY A 194 4.25 4.92 18.51
CA GLY A 194 4.07 5.77 19.71
C GLY A 194 2.79 5.44 20.44
#